data_AF-A0A3D9XLG4-F1
#
_entry.id   AF-A0A3D9XLG4-F1
#
_cell.length_a   1.000
_cell.length_b   1.000
_cell.length_c   1.000
_cell.angle_alpha   90.00
_cell.angle_beta   90.00
_cell.angle_gamma   90.00
#
_symmetry.space_group_name_H-M   'P 1'
#
loop_
_entity.id
_entity.type
_entity.pdbx_description
1 polymer ?
#
loop_
_entity_poly.entity_id
_entity_poly.type
_entity_poly.pdbx_seq_one_letter_code
_entity_poly.pdbx_strand_id
1 'polypeptide(L)'
;MTMMSNVIAFQPRLGQSPLRRPRLLVRAARAGLAGWSRRRDLRRVLKCDAPPPAGIALPRLLAEEERLDLIRRSGQAGYDMHRHVMLLIAILAETAEAAPRAVPNRVTCP
;
A
#
# COMPACT_ATOMS: atom_id res chain seq x y z
N MET A 1 28.86 39.18 -17.72
CA MET A 1 28.33 37.90 -18.22
C MET A 1 28.49 36.88 -17.10
N THR A 2 27.53 36.81 -16.19
CA THR A 2 27.63 35.96 -14.98
C THR A 2 26.60 34.85 -15.11
N MET A 3 27.09 33.63 -15.31
CA MET A 3 26.31 32.42 -15.57
C MET A 3 25.38 32.11 -14.39
N MET A 4 24.08 32.08 -14.65
CA MET A 4 23.06 31.60 -13.72
C MET A 4 23.03 30.07 -13.77
N SER A 5 23.76 29.43 -12.85
CA SER A 5 23.71 27.97 -12.65
C SER A 5 22.44 27.61 -11.89
N ASN A 6 21.36 27.31 -12.61
CA ASN A 6 20.12 26.83 -12.01
C ASN A 6 20.25 25.32 -11.69
N VAL A 7 20.78 25.02 -10.51
CA VAL A 7 20.81 23.66 -9.98
C VAL A 7 19.42 23.35 -9.43
N ILE A 8 18.60 22.64 -10.22
CA ILE A 8 17.42 21.97 -9.71
C ILE A 8 17.92 20.83 -8.83
N ALA A 9 18.05 21.07 -7.53
CA ALA A 9 18.26 20.01 -6.56
C ALA A 9 17.01 19.13 -6.53
N PHE A 10 17.05 17.99 -7.23
CA PHE A 10 16.07 16.95 -7.08
C PHE A 10 16.16 16.40 -5.66
N GLN A 11 15.30 16.87 -4.76
CA GLN A 11 15.13 16.25 -3.46
C GLN A 11 14.12 15.10 -3.59
N PRO A 12 14.56 13.83 -3.55
CA PRO A 12 13.61 12.73 -3.48
C PRO A 12 12.86 12.83 -2.15
N ARG A 13 11.53 12.85 -2.20
CA ARG A 13 10.68 12.71 -1.01
C ARG A 13 10.97 11.35 -0.35
N LEU A 14 11.82 11.34 0.67
CA LEU A 14 12.01 10.20 1.56
C LEU A 14 10.83 10.15 2.54
N GLY A 15 9.70 9.66 2.05
CA GLY A 15 8.52 9.41 2.86
C GLY A 15 8.10 7.96 2.73
N GLN A 16 8.08 7.27 3.86
CA GLN A 16 7.69 5.87 4.09
C GLN A 16 8.86 4.87 4.01
N SER A 17 9.21 4.31 5.17
CA SER A 17 10.18 3.22 5.32
C SER A 17 9.99 2.17 4.23
N PRO A 18 11.05 1.72 3.55
CA PRO A 18 10.91 0.72 2.50
C PRO A 18 10.40 -0.56 3.15
N LEU A 19 9.13 -0.87 2.91
CA LEU A 19 8.64 -2.23 3.06
C LEU A 19 9.65 -3.10 2.31
N ARG A 20 10.39 -3.98 3.02
CA ARG A 20 11.40 -4.90 2.43
C ARG A 20 10.70 -6.00 1.60
N ARG A 21 9.72 -5.62 0.80
CA ARG A 21 8.93 -6.49 -0.07
C ARG A 21 9.62 -6.50 -1.43
N PRO A 22 9.70 -7.66 -2.11
CA PRO A 22 10.13 -7.73 -3.50
C PRO A 22 9.37 -6.67 -4.32
N ARG A 23 10.07 -5.80 -5.04
CA ARG A 23 9.46 -4.69 -5.81
C ARG A 23 8.35 -5.18 -6.75
N LEU A 24 8.41 -6.44 -7.17
CA LEU A 24 7.40 -7.11 -7.98
C LEU A 24 6.05 -7.27 -7.26
N LEU A 25 6.01 -7.70 -5.99
CA LEU A 25 4.75 -7.90 -5.26
C LEU A 25 4.01 -6.59 -5.05
N VAL A 26 4.75 -5.53 -4.74
CA VAL A 26 4.17 -4.18 -4.60
C VAL A 26 3.66 -3.66 -5.95
N ARG A 27 4.36 -3.94 -7.06
CA ARG A 27 3.89 -3.60 -8.41
C ARG A 27 2.60 -4.35 -8.77
N ALA A 28 2.54 -5.66 -8.50
CA ALA A 28 1.34 -6.47 -8.71
C ALA A 28 0.16 -5.92 -7.89
N ALA A 29 0.38 -5.58 -6.63
CA ALA A 29 -0.64 -4.99 -5.79
C ALA A 29 -1.12 -3.62 -6.29
N ARG A 30 -0.20 -2.76 -6.76
CA ARG A 30 -0.59 -1.47 -7.35
C ARG A 30 -1.45 -1.64 -8.59
N ALA A 31 -1.15 -2.62 -9.46
CA ALA A 31 -2.00 -2.93 -10.61
C ALA A 31 -3.37 -3.47 -10.18
N GLY A 32 -3.42 -4.28 -9.13
CA GLY A 32 -4.65 -4.85 -8.58
C GLY A 32 -5.59 -3.84 -7.90
N LEU A 33 -5.11 -2.65 -7.53
CA LEU A 33 -5.95 -1.60 -6.94
C LEU A 33 -7.11 -1.18 -7.86
N ALA A 34 -6.93 -1.23 -9.19
CA ALA A 34 -7.97 -0.86 -10.15
C ALA A 34 -9.23 -1.74 -10.05
N GLY A 35 -9.10 -3.00 -9.62
CA GLY A 35 -10.22 -3.95 -9.46
C GLY A 35 -10.69 -4.13 -8.01
N TRP A 36 -10.05 -3.43 -7.07
CA TRP A 36 -10.27 -3.63 -5.64
C TRP A 36 -11.61 -3.05 -5.19
N SER A 37 -12.45 -3.89 -4.58
CA SER A 37 -13.68 -3.48 -3.92
C SER A 37 -13.58 -3.74 -2.43
N ARG A 38 -13.46 -2.66 -1.63
CA ARG A 38 -13.34 -2.73 -0.17
C ARG A 38 -14.39 -3.65 0.47
N ARG A 39 -15.66 -3.53 0.08
CA ARG A 39 -16.74 -4.34 0.66
C ARG A 39 -16.63 -5.82 0.29
N ARG A 40 -16.27 -6.17 -0.95
CA ARG A 40 -16.20 -7.56 -1.42
C ARG A 40 -14.91 -8.24 -0.96
N ASP A 41 -13.78 -7.57 -1.18
CA ASP A 41 -12.46 -8.19 -1.12
C ASP A 41 -11.88 -8.15 0.29
N LEU A 42 -12.15 -7.09 1.08
CA LEU A 42 -11.68 -7.02 2.47
C LEU A 42 -12.27 -8.16 3.32
N ARG A 43 -13.55 -8.49 3.12
CA ARG A 43 -14.20 -9.63 3.78
C ARG A 43 -13.54 -10.96 3.45
N ARG A 44 -13.14 -11.16 2.18
CA ARG A 44 -12.45 -12.38 1.73
C ARG A 44 -11.04 -12.48 2.29
N VAL A 45 -10.32 -11.36 2.33
CA VAL A 45 -8.93 -11.29 2.82
C VAL A 45 -8.88 -11.50 4.34
N LEU A 46 -9.77 -10.86 5.09
CA LEU A 46 -9.82 -10.97 6.56
C LEU A 46 -10.67 -12.14 7.05
N LYS A 47 -11.38 -12.85 6.16
CA LYS A 47 -12.34 -13.92 6.47
C LYS A 47 -13.34 -13.49 7.55
N CYS A 48 -13.95 -12.32 7.36
CA CYS A 48 -14.91 -11.73 8.29
C CYS A 48 -16.24 -11.41 7.60
N ASP A 49 -17.35 -11.47 8.35
CA ASP A 49 -18.70 -11.26 7.82
C ASP A 49 -18.97 -9.81 7.40
N ALA A 50 -18.38 -8.87 8.13
CA ALA A 50 -18.48 -7.43 7.86
C ALA A 50 -17.09 -6.78 7.77
N PRO A 51 -16.86 -5.88 6.80
CA PRO A 51 -15.61 -5.14 6.71
C PRO A 51 -15.51 -4.17 7.91
N PRO A 52 -14.43 -4.20 8.70
CA PRO A 52 -14.25 -3.26 9.79
C PRO A 52 -14.11 -1.82 9.27
N PRO A 53 -14.29 -0.79 10.11
CA PRO A 53 -14.01 0.60 9.76
C PRO A 53 -12.56 0.79 9.28
N ALA A 54 -12.35 1.80 8.43
CA ALA A 54 -11.02 2.17 7.97
C ALA A 54 -10.12 2.50 9.16
N GLY A 55 -8.85 2.07 9.11
CA GLY A 55 -7.89 2.23 10.22
C GLY A 55 -7.87 1.06 11.21
N ILE A 56 -9.00 0.45 11.55
CA ILE A 56 -9.04 -0.75 12.43
C ILE A 56 -8.59 -2.01 11.70
N ALA A 57 -8.80 -2.06 10.37
CA ALA A 57 -8.37 -3.18 9.53
C ALA A 57 -6.84 -3.29 9.42
N LEU A 58 -6.15 -2.15 9.45
CA LEU A 58 -4.74 -2.04 9.03
C LEU A 58 -3.77 -2.85 9.93
N PRO A 59 -3.86 -2.82 11.28
CA PRO A 59 -2.98 -3.63 12.12
C PRO A 59 -3.12 -5.13 11.86
N ARG A 60 -4.36 -5.61 11.64
CA ARG A 60 -4.62 -7.03 11.33
C ARG A 60 -4.05 -7.43 9.97
N LEU A 61 -4.20 -6.56 8.96
CA LEU A 61 -3.65 -6.80 7.63
C LEU A 61 -2.12 -6.86 7.64
N LEU A 62 -1.47 -5.97 8.41
CA LEU A 62 -0.01 -5.97 8.56
C LEU A 62 0.49 -7.24 9.25
N ALA A 63 -0.17 -7.69 10.34
CA ALA A 63 0.20 -8.92 11.03
C ALA A 63 0.07 -10.17 10.13
N GLU A 64 -1.02 -10.28 9.38
CA GLU A 64 -1.23 -11.41 8.48
C GLU A 64 -0.25 -11.40 7.30
N GLU A 65 0.11 -10.21 6.84
CA GLU A 65 1.14 -10.07 5.82
C GLU A 65 2.51 -10.49 6.32
N GLU A 66 2.92 -10.03 7.51
CA GLU A 66 4.21 -10.38 8.10
C GLU A 66 4.34 -11.91 8.22
N ARG A 67 3.26 -12.58 8.64
CA ARG A 67 3.15 -14.04 8.66
C ARG A 67 3.41 -14.66 7.28
N LEU A 68 2.81 -14.13 6.21
CA LEU A 68 3.05 -14.63 4.84
C LEU A 68 4.45 -14.29 4.31
N ASP A 69 5.05 -13.18 4.70
CA ASP A 69 6.43 -12.86 4.31
C ASP A 69 7.43 -13.79 5.00
N LEU A 70 7.18 -14.19 6.24
CA LEU A 70 7.97 -15.23 6.93
C LEU A 70 7.88 -16.58 6.21
N ILE A 71 6.67 -17.00 5.82
CA ILE A 71 6.45 -18.23 5.03
C ILE A 71 7.18 -18.14 3.67
N ARG A 72 7.13 -16.99 3.00
CA ARG A 72 7.86 -16.74 1.74
C ARG A 72 9.37 -16.84 1.93
N ARG A 73 9.93 -16.21 2.97
CA ARG A 73 11.37 -16.19 3.24
C ARG A 73 11.92 -17.54 3.68
N SER A 74 11.10 -18.34 4.36
CA SER A 74 11.45 -19.70 4.79
C SER A 74 11.28 -20.75 3.68
N GLY A 75 10.73 -20.38 2.51
CA GLY A 75 10.56 -21.31 1.38
C GLY A 75 9.56 -22.43 1.66
N GLN A 76 8.63 -22.23 2.60
CA GLN A 76 7.65 -23.25 2.96
C GLN A 76 6.66 -23.53 1.81
N ALA A 77 6.28 -24.80 1.63
CA ALA A 77 5.35 -25.24 0.60
C ALA A 77 3.94 -24.61 0.72
N GLY A 78 3.57 -24.09 1.90
CA GLY A 78 2.30 -23.41 2.14
C GLY A 78 2.24 -21.94 1.68
N TYR A 79 3.25 -21.45 0.96
CA TYR A 79 3.26 -20.06 0.49
C TYR A 79 2.22 -19.82 -0.61
N ASP A 80 1.22 -18.99 -0.29
CA ASP A 80 0.22 -18.52 -1.24
C ASP A 80 0.56 -17.10 -1.72
N MET A 81 1.12 -17.01 -2.93
CA MET A 81 1.46 -15.75 -3.58
C MET A 81 0.23 -14.90 -3.88
N HIS A 82 -0.88 -15.51 -4.31
CA HIS A 82 -2.11 -14.79 -4.65
C HIS A 82 -2.67 -14.11 -3.39
N ARG A 83 -2.71 -14.82 -2.26
CA ARG A 83 -3.10 -14.24 -0.97
C ARG A 83 -2.16 -13.12 -0.53
N HIS A 84 -0.86 -13.26 -0.74
CA HIS A 84 0.10 -12.20 -0.42
C HIS A 84 -0.19 -10.92 -1.23
N VAL A 85 -0.43 -11.04 -2.53
CA VAL A 85 -0.81 -9.89 -3.38
C VAL A 85 -2.12 -9.28 -2.90
N MET A 86 -3.13 -10.09 -2.56
CA MET A 86 -4.41 -9.58 -2.04
C MET A 86 -4.28 -8.82 -0.71
N LEU A 87 -3.43 -9.28 0.21
CA LEU A 87 -3.12 -8.54 1.44
C LEU A 87 -2.43 -7.22 1.15
N LEU A 88 -1.48 -7.20 0.21
CA LEU A 88 -0.82 -5.98 -0.21
C LEU A 88 -1.79 -4.97 -0.82
N ILE A 89 -2.71 -5.41 -1.68
CA ILE A 89 -3.75 -4.54 -2.24
C ILE A 89 -4.60 -3.96 -1.10
N ALA A 90 -5.02 -4.79 -0.15
CA ALA A 90 -5.80 -4.37 1.01
C ALA A 90 -5.06 -3.34 1.86
N ILE A 91 -3.78 -3.56 2.16
CA ILE A 91 -2.95 -2.62 2.92
C ILE A 91 -2.85 -1.28 2.19
N LEU A 92 -2.53 -1.29 0.89
CA LEU A 92 -2.43 -0.06 0.11
C LEU A 92 -3.76 0.70 0.08
N ALA A 93 -4.87 0.00 -0.12
CA ALA A 93 -6.21 0.60 -0.14
C ALA A 93 -6.59 1.19 1.23
N GLU A 94 -6.42 0.45 2.32
CA GLU A 94 -6.74 0.95 3.67
C GLU A 94 -5.80 2.07 4.11
N THR A 95 -4.54 2.08 3.65
CA THR A 95 -3.60 3.19 3.91
C THR A 95 -4.02 4.45 3.16
N ALA A 96 -4.51 4.32 1.92
CA ALA A 96 -5.05 5.44 1.16
C ALA A 96 -6.35 5.98 1.78
N GLU A 97 -7.21 5.10 2.30
CA GLU A 97 -8.46 5.47 2.99
C GLU A 97 -8.21 6.15 4.34
N ALA A 98 -7.20 5.69 5.08
CA ALA A 98 -6.81 6.28 6.37
C ALA A 98 -6.02 7.58 6.23
N ALA A 99 -5.47 7.88 5.05
CA ALA A 99 -4.79 9.14 4.81
C ALA A 99 -5.80 10.29 4.90
N PRO A 100 -5.49 11.39 5.62
CA PRO A 100 -6.36 12.56 5.63
C PRO A 100 -6.56 13.01 4.19
N ARG A 101 -7.83 13.12 3.77
CA ARG A 101 -8.18 13.56 2.42
C ARG A 101 -7.50 14.89 2.17
N ALA A 102 -6.46 14.90 1.33
CA ALA A 102 -5.76 16.11 0.97
C ALA A 102 -6.81 17.06 0.37
N VAL A 103 -7.12 18.14 1.09
CA VAL A 103 -7.95 19.21 0.56
C VAL A 103 -7.16 19.76 -0.63
N PRO A 104 -7.68 19.68 -1.87
CA PRO A 104 -6.97 20.28 -2.98
C PRO A 104 -6.91 21.78 -2.68
N ASN A 105 -5.71 22.28 -2.43
CA ASN A 105 -5.49 23.71 -2.31
C ASN A 105 -5.88 24.31 -3.67
N ARG A 106 -7.10 24.84 -3.77
CA ARG A 106 -7.53 25.62 -4.93
C ARG A 106 -6.70 26.90 -4.87
N VAL A 107 -5.52 26.85 -5.46
CA VAL A 107 -4.72 28.04 -5.73
C VAL A 107 -5.48 28.81 -6.81
N THR A 108 -6.43 29.64 -6.38
CA THR A 108 -6.95 30.75 -7.18
C THR A 108 -5.93 31.87 -7.09
N CYS A 109 -5.06 32.00 -8.10
CA CYS A 109 -4.33 33.23 -8.33
C CYS A 109 -5.20 34.19 -9.15
N PRO A 110 -5.20 35.50 -8.86
CA PRO A 110 -5.90 36.53 -9.62
C PRO A 110 -5.28 36.76 -11.01
#